data_AF-A0A7V2IMF7-F1
#
_entry.id   AF-A0A7V2IMF7-F1
#
_cell.length_a   1.000
_cell.length_b   1.000
_cell.length_c   1.000
_cell.angle_alpha   90.00
_cell.angle_beta   90.00
_cell.angle_gamma   90.00
#
_symmetry.space_group_name_H-M   'P 1'
#
loop_
_entity.id
_entity.type
_entity.pdbx_description
1 polymer ?
#
loop_
_entity_poly.entity_id
_entity_poly.type
_entity_poly.pdbx_seq_one_letter_code
_entity_poly.pdbx_strand_id
1 'polypeptide(L)'
;MRTLGFILLTLAFLTGAVAAVWNKDTVAWPTYAPALAVGVAGVILLHLGHRRVHRAGDRVAAGLDRVRTCLDRIVRALAEIESQAATMSPYDVRIVIDRDLADDVAGFVEARTAIAHVHGLHAYATVMSDFAAAERYLNRAWSASADGYVDEVRTALTESLERFRRTQRSLHALPAA
;
A
#
# COMPACT_ATOMS: atom_id res chain seq x y z
N MET A 1 -11.64 -12.55 15.49
CA MET A 1 -12.84 -11.88 16.07
C MET A 1 -14.16 -12.28 15.39
N ARG A 2 -14.18 -12.54 14.07
CA ARG A 2 -15.38 -12.97 13.36
C ARG A 2 -15.92 -14.32 13.84
N THR A 3 -15.02 -15.29 14.04
CA THR A 3 -15.33 -16.62 14.60
C THR A 3 -15.91 -16.54 16.01
N LEU A 4 -15.38 -15.64 16.83
CA LEU A 4 -15.83 -15.41 18.21
C LEU A 4 -17.24 -14.78 18.25
N GLY A 5 -17.54 -13.88 17.32
CA GLY A 5 -18.88 -13.33 17.12
C GLY A 5 -19.90 -14.39 16.67
N PHE A 6 -19.53 -15.27 15.75
CA PHE A 6 -20.40 -16.39 15.34
C PHE A 6 -20.63 -17.37 16.48
N ILE A 7 -19.60 -17.73 17.26
CA ILE A 7 -19.74 -18.62 18.42
C ILE A 7 -20.72 -18.04 19.45
N LEU A 8 -20.60 -16.75 19.78
CA LEU A 8 -21.50 -16.07 20.72
C LEU A 8 -22.94 -16.00 20.19
N LEU A 9 -23.11 -15.71 18.89
CA LEU A 9 -24.44 -15.66 18.26
C LEU A 9 -25.12 -17.03 18.27
N THR A 10 -24.39 -18.09 17.94
CA THR A 10 -24.90 -19.47 17.94
C THR A 10 -25.24 -19.94 19.35
N LEU A 11 -24.40 -19.63 20.34
CA LEU A 11 -24.66 -19.94 21.76
C LEU A 11 -25.90 -19.20 22.28
N ALA A 12 -26.03 -17.90 21.99
CA ALA A 12 -27.19 -17.10 22.38
C ALA A 12 -28.48 -17.63 21.73
N PHE A 13 -28.43 -17.97 20.44
CA PHE A 13 -29.55 -18.53 19.71
C PHE A 13 -29.97 -19.91 20.24
N LEU A 14 -29.02 -20.82 20.48
CA LEU A 14 -29.28 -22.14 21.07
C LEU A 14 -29.89 -22.02 22.47
N THR A 15 -29.35 -21.14 23.30
CA THR A 15 -29.84 -20.94 24.67
C THR A 15 -31.24 -20.34 24.68
N GLY A 16 -31.50 -19.36 23.81
CA GLY A 16 -32.83 -18.77 23.64
C GLY A 16 -33.87 -19.75 23.10
N ALA A 17 -33.48 -20.60 22.14
CA ALA A 17 -34.35 -21.63 21.57
C ALA A 17 -34.75 -22.69 22.61
N VAL A 18 -33.79 -23.16 23.43
CA VAL A 18 -34.07 -24.12 24.51
C VAL A 18 -34.96 -23.50 25.60
N ALA A 19 -34.69 -22.26 25.99
CA ALA A 19 -35.50 -21.54 26.99
C ALA A 19 -36.95 -21.34 26.51
N ALA A 20 -37.16 -21.09 25.22
CA ALA A 20 -38.49 -20.94 24.63
C ALA A 20 -39.31 -22.24 24.60
N VAL A 21 -38.65 -23.40 24.51
CA VAL A 21 -39.33 -24.71 24.52
C VAL A 21 -39.73 -25.14 25.92
N TRP A 22 -38.96 -24.75 26.95
CA TRP A 22 -39.20 -25.18 28.33
C TRP A 22 -40.36 -24.46 29.03
N ASN A 23 -40.78 -23.29 28.55
CA ASN A 23 -41.85 -22.52 29.17
C ASN A 23 -42.87 -22.06 28.13
N LYS A 24 -43.99 -22.79 28.03
CA LYS A 24 -45.00 -22.60 26.98
C LYS A 24 -46.00 -21.47 27.26
N ASP A 25 -46.14 -21.08 28.53
CA ASP A 25 -47.21 -20.15 28.96
C ASP A 25 -46.71 -18.74 29.33
N THR A 26 -45.44 -18.59 29.74
CA THR A 26 -44.87 -17.28 30.11
C THR A 26 -43.40 -17.16 29.73
N VAL A 27 -42.99 -15.98 29.27
CA VAL A 27 -41.58 -15.68 28.98
C VAL A 27 -40.82 -15.54 30.29
N ALA A 28 -39.89 -16.45 30.56
CA ALA A 28 -38.98 -16.38 31.69
C ALA A 28 -37.92 -15.29 31.46
N TRP A 29 -38.31 -14.04 31.67
CA TRP A 29 -37.46 -12.84 31.51
C TRP A 29 -36.07 -12.91 32.17
N PRO A 30 -35.89 -13.49 33.38
CA PRO A 30 -34.58 -13.57 34.01
C PRO A 30 -33.54 -14.39 33.23
N THR A 31 -33.98 -15.37 32.44
CA THR A 31 -33.10 -16.20 31.61
C THR A 31 -33.05 -15.71 30.17
N TYR A 32 -34.16 -15.16 29.66
CA TYR A 32 -34.26 -14.68 28.29
C TYR A 32 -33.50 -13.36 28.07
N ALA A 33 -33.58 -12.40 29.01
CA ALA A 33 -32.96 -11.09 28.86
C ALA A 33 -31.41 -11.14 28.77
N PRO A 34 -30.69 -11.95 29.58
CA PRO A 34 -29.25 -12.12 29.42
C PRO A 34 -28.86 -12.75 28.07
N ALA A 35 -29.60 -13.76 27.61
CA ALA A 35 -29.34 -14.41 26.32
C ALA A 35 -29.53 -13.42 25.15
N LEU A 36 -30.58 -12.59 25.22
CA LEU A 36 -30.85 -11.55 24.24
C LEU A 36 -29.71 -10.49 24.23
N ALA A 37 -29.27 -10.04 25.41
CA ALA A 37 -28.19 -9.06 25.53
C ALA A 37 -26.87 -9.58 24.92
N VAL A 38 -26.54 -10.87 25.13
CA VAL A 38 -25.37 -11.51 24.51
C VAL A 38 -25.51 -11.58 22.99
N GLY A 39 -26.70 -11.90 22.47
CA GLY A 39 -26.98 -11.89 21.03
C GLY A 39 -26.79 -10.51 20.41
N VAL A 40 -27.35 -9.46 21.03
CA VAL A 40 -27.19 -8.06 20.61
C VAL A 40 -25.72 -7.64 20.63
N ALA A 41 -24.98 -7.98 21.71
CA ALA A 41 -23.55 -7.71 21.79
C ALA A 41 -22.76 -8.41 20.66
N GLY A 42 -23.13 -9.65 20.31
CA GLY A 42 -22.55 -10.38 19.18
C GLY A 42 -22.77 -9.68 17.83
N VAL A 43 -23.99 -9.18 17.58
CA VAL A 43 -24.33 -8.42 16.36
C VAL A 43 -23.56 -7.09 16.29
N ILE A 44 -23.44 -6.38 17.42
CA ILE A 44 -22.66 -5.14 17.52
C ILE A 44 -21.17 -5.41 17.23
N LEU A 45 -20.60 -6.48 17.80
CA LEU A 45 -19.21 -6.88 17.55
C LEU A 45 -18.95 -7.23 16.08
N LEU A 46 -19.90 -7.91 15.42
CA LEU A 46 -19.82 -8.20 13.98
C LEU A 46 -19.87 -6.92 13.13
N HIS A 47 -20.75 -5.97 13.48
CA HIS A 47 -20.86 -4.68 12.79
C HIS A 47 -19.64 -3.77 13.02
N LEU A 48 -19.06 -3.77 14.21
CA LEU A 48 -17.81 -3.05 14.50
C LEU A 48 -16.61 -3.65 13.75
N GLY A 49 -16.64 -4.96 13.48
CA GLY A 49 -15.65 -5.65 12.64
C GLY A 49 -15.65 -5.16 11.19
N HIS A 50 -16.81 -4.88 10.60
CA HIS A 50 -16.91 -4.30 9.25
C HIS A 50 -16.24 -2.92 9.13
N ARG A 51 -16.27 -2.10 10.20
CA ARG A 51 -15.52 -0.82 10.22
C ARG A 51 -14.00 -1.01 10.15
N ARG A 52 -13.45 -2.14 10.61
CA ARG A 52 -12.02 -2.46 10.46
C ARG A 52 -11.66 -2.89 9.03
N VAL A 53 -12.58 -3.52 8.31
CA VAL A 53 -12.40 -3.90 6.90
C VAL A 53 -12.39 -2.65 6.02
N HIS A 54 -13.26 -1.67 6.25
CA HIS A 54 -13.18 -0.38 5.55
C HIS A 54 -11.86 0.35 5.82
N ARG A 55 -11.38 0.40 7.07
CA ARG A 55 -10.06 0.96 7.39
C ARG A 55 -8.89 0.22 6.71
N ALA A 56 -9.02 -1.08 6.44
CA ALA A 56 -8.00 -1.83 5.71
C ALA A 56 -8.04 -1.48 4.21
N GLY A 57 -9.23 -1.35 3.62
CA GLY A 57 -9.42 -0.87 2.25
C GLY A 57 -8.88 0.55 2.05
N ASP A 58 -9.22 1.47 2.95
CA ASP A 58 -8.78 2.88 2.88
C ASP A 58 -7.24 2.99 2.95
N ARG A 59 -6.60 2.17 3.80
CA ARG A 59 -5.12 2.12 3.89
C ARG A 59 -4.47 1.59 2.62
N VAL A 60 -5.10 0.61 1.97
CA VAL A 60 -4.57 0.01 0.74
C VAL A 60 -4.72 0.97 -0.44
N ALA A 61 -5.87 1.64 -0.57
CA ALA A 61 -6.10 2.69 -1.57
C ALA A 61 -5.11 3.86 -1.39
N ALA A 62 -4.97 4.37 -0.16
CA ALA A 62 -3.99 5.42 0.14
C ALA A 62 -2.54 4.99 -0.15
N GLY A 63 -2.23 3.70 0.03
CA GLY A 63 -0.93 3.13 -0.33
C GLY A 63 -0.69 3.17 -1.84
N LEU A 64 -1.65 2.73 -2.66
CA LEU A 64 -1.52 2.79 -4.13
C LEU A 64 -1.41 4.22 -4.64
N ASP A 65 -2.20 5.15 -4.11
CA ASP A 65 -2.11 6.56 -4.48
C ASP A 65 -0.76 7.16 -4.12
N ARG A 66 -0.18 6.78 -2.97
CA ARG A 66 1.18 7.18 -2.59
C ARG A 66 2.23 6.61 -3.53
N VAL A 67 2.14 5.33 -3.92
CA VAL A 67 3.04 4.71 -4.92
C VAL A 67 2.99 5.50 -6.24
N ARG A 68 1.80 5.79 -6.75
CA ARG A 68 1.61 6.54 -8.01
C ARG A 68 2.18 7.95 -7.92
N THR A 69 1.82 8.68 -6.87
CA THR A 69 2.24 10.07 -6.67
C THR A 69 3.75 10.20 -6.54
N CYS A 70 4.39 9.33 -5.73
CA CYS A 70 5.85 9.31 -5.60
C CYS A 70 6.54 8.98 -6.92
N LEU A 71 6.03 7.99 -7.67
CA LEU A 71 6.63 7.62 -8.95
C LEU A 71 6.52 8.75 -9.99
N ASP A 72 5.37 9.43 -10.06
CA ASP A 72 5.16 10.57 -10.96
C ASP A 72 6.12 11.73 -10.64
N ARG A 73 6.36 11.98 -9.35
CA ARG A 73 7.31 13.00 -8.90
C ARG A 73 8.76 12.61 -9.20
N ILE A 74 9.14 11.36 -8.96
CA ILE A 74 10.47 10.83 -9.33
C ILE A 74 10.73 11.02 -10.82
N VAL A 75 9.79 10.60 -11.68
CA VAL A 75 9.95 10.72 -13.14
C VAL A 75 10.07 12.18 -13.56
N ARG A 76 9.28 13.08 -12.96
CA ARG A 76 9.33 14.52 -13.27
C ARG A 76 10.65 15.14 -12.82
N ALA A 77 11.04 14.94 -11.56
CA ALA A 77 12.27 15.47 -11.00
C ALA A 77 13.49 14.95 -11.77
N LEU A 78 13.54 13.65 -12.06
CA LEU A 78 14.65 13.05 -12.79
C LEU A 78 14.72 13.56 -14.25
N ALA A 79 13.58 13.78 -14.90
CA ALA A 79 13.56 14.39 -16.23
C ALA A 79 14.08 15.82 -16.22
N GLU A 80 13.78 16.59 -15.18
CA GLU A 80 14.32 17.94 -15.00
C GLU A 80 15.85 17.90 -14.79
N ILE A 81 16.34 17.01 -13.91
CA ILE A 81 17.78 16.80 -13.67
C ILE A 81 18.49 16.41 -14.96
N GLU A 82 17.96 15.45 -15.70
CA GLU A 82 18.55 14.96 -16.94
C GLU A 82 18.64 16.07 -18.00
N SER A 83 17.59 16.89 -18.12
CA SER A 83 17.59 18.04 -19.04
C SER A 83 18.63 19.12 -18.70
N GLN A 84 18.97 19.26 -17.41
CA GLN A 84 19.92 20.24 -16.90
C GLN A 84 21.35 19.67 -16.76
N ALA A 85 21.53 18.35 -16.89
CA ALA A 85 22.80 17.67 -16.71
C ALA A 85 23.89 18.07 -17.74
N ALA A 86 23.48 18.69 -18.85
CA ALA A 86 24.43 19.25 -19.83
C ALA A 86 25.15 20.49 -19.30
N THR A 87 24.47 21.31 -18.50
CA THR A 87 24.95 22.61 -17.99
C THR A 87 25.39 22.56 -16.53
N MET A 88 24.97 21.54 -15.79
CA MET A 88 25.31 21.33 -14.38
C MET A 88 26.73 20.77 -14.23
N SER A 89 27.40 21.15 -13.14
CA SER A 89 28.65 20.47 -12.75
C SER A 89 28.36 19.00 -12.44
N PRO A 90 29.21 18.06 -12.91
CA PRO A 90 29.08 16.65 -12.59
C PRO A 90 29.01 16.37 -11.08
N TYR A 91 29.70 17.17 -10.26
CA TYR A 91 29.73 17.02 -8.80
C TYR A 91 28.44 17.48 -8.09
N ASP A 92 27.64 18.30 -8.76
CA ASP A 92 26.40 18.85 -8.20
C ASP A 92 25.23 17.87 -8.40
N VAL A 93 25.34 16.96 -9.38
CA VAL A 93 24.26 16.01 -9.71
C VAL A 93 23.84 15.17 -8.50
N ARG A 94 24.78 14.63 -7.71
CA ARG A 94 24.45 13.88 -6.48
C ARG A 94 23.67 14.72 -5.47
N ILE A 95 24.00 16.01 -5.34
CA ILE A 95 23.36 16.92 -4.39
C ILE A 95 21.90 17.12 -4.80
N VAL A 96 21.68 17.28 -6.11
CA VAL A 96 20.34 17.44 -6.68
C VAL A 96 19.54 16.15 -6.57
N ILE A 97 20.16 14.98 -6.80
CA ILE A 97 19.52 13.67 -6.57
C ILE A 97 19.07 13.53 -5.12
N ASP A 98 19.96 13.80 -4.16
CA ASP A 98 19.66 13.68 -2.73
C ASP A 98 18.54 14.63 -2.31
N ARG A 99 18.55 15.86 -2.81
CA ARG A 99 17.55 16.88 -2.49
C ARG A 99 16.18 16.59 -3.11
N ASP A 100 16.14 16.19 -4.37
CA ASP A 100 14.90 16.20 -5.16
C ASP A 100 14.26 14.80 -5.30
N LEU A 101 15.00 13.71 -5.04
CA LEU A 101 14.49 12.34 -5.22
C LEU A 101 14.39 11.52 -3.92
N ALA A 102 15.20 11.79 -2.90
CA ALA A 102 15.34 10.89 -1.75
C ALA A 102 14.00 10.59 -1.05
N ASP A 103 13.20 11.62 -0.79
CA ASP A 103 11.92 11.49 -0.08
C ASP A 103 10.89 10.71 -0.91
N ASP A 104 10.80 10.97 -2.22
CA ASP A 104 9.83 10.28 -3.07
C ASP A 104 10.25 8.83 -3.35
N VAL A 105 11.55 8.54 -3.48
CA VAL A 105 12.06 7.15 -3.59
C VAL A 105 11.73 6.38 -2.30
N ALA A 106 12.01 6.96 -1.14
CA ALA A 106 11.65 6.36 0.15
C ALA A 106 10.14 6.16 0.27
N GLY A 107 9.34 7.17 -0.09
CA GLY A 107 7.88 7.12 -0.06
C GLY A 107 7.29 6.03 -0.97
N PHE A 108 7.85 5.83 -2.17
CA PHE A 108 7.48 4.74 -3.05
C PHE A 108 7.78 3.38 -2.41
N VAL A 109 9.01 3.21 -1.89
CA VAL A 109 9.45 1.96 -1.26
C VAL A 109 8.59 1.63 -0.05
N GLU A 110 8.25 2.59 0.80
CA GLU A 110 7.35 2.37 1.95
C GLU A 110 5.98 1.85 1.53
N ALA A 111 5.42 2.41 0.46
CA ALA A 111 4.05 2.12 0.02
C ALA A 111 3.93 0.91 -0.93
N ARG A 112 5.04 0.40 -1.47
CA ARG A 112 5.07 -0.65 -2.52
C ARG A 112 4.27 -1.92 -2.22
N THR A 113 4.12 -2.28 -0.94
CA THR A 113 3.37 -3.48 -0.53
C THR A 113 1.89 -3.40 -0.90
N ALA A 114 1.35 -2.19 -1.07
CA ALA A 114 0.00 -1.96 -1.57
C ALA A 114 -0.22 -2.59 -2.96
N ILE A 115 0.79 -2.59 -3.83
CA ILE A 115 0.71 -3.23 -5.16
C ILE A 115 0.45 -4.74 -5.01
N ALA A 116 1.20 -5.41 -4.12
CA ALA A 116 1.03 -6.83 -3.88
C ALA A 116 -0.33 -7.16 -3.23
N HIS A 117 -0.82 -6.29 -2.35
CA HIS A 117 -2.11 -6.49 -1.69
C HIS A 117 -3.29 -6.35 -2.65
N VAL A 118 -3.22 -5.47 -3.65
CA VAL A 118 -4.33 -5.23 -4.59
C VAL A 118 -4.21 -6.08 -5.85
N HIS A 119 -3.03 -6.14 -6.45
CA HIS A 119 -2.81 -6.74 -7.77
C HIS A 119 -2.05 -8.08 -7.71
N GLY A 120 -1.69 -8.54 -6.50
CA GLY A 120 -0.99 -9.80 -6.30
C GLY A 120 0.52 -9.72 -6.54
N LEU A 121 1.20 -10.83 -6.24
CA LEU A 121 2.66 -10.89 -6.23
C LEU A 121 3.29 -10.79 -7.62
N HIS A 122 2.60 -11.25 -8.67
CA HIS A 122 3.07 -11.14 -10.05
C HIS A 122 3.16 -9.67 -10.50
N ALA A 123 2.09 -8.89 -10.29
CA ALA A 123 2.07 -7.46 -10.60
C ALA A 123 3.15 -6.70 -9.81
N TYR A 124 3.29 -7.02 -8.52
CA TYR A 124 4.37 -6.48 -7.69
C TYR A 124 5.75 -6.78 -8.27
N ALA A 125 6.02 -8.03 -8.65
CA ALA A 125 7.30 -8.41 -9.23
C ALA A 125 7.59 -7.66 -10.54
N THR A 126 6.62 -7.57 -11.44
CA THR A 126 6.75 -6.84 -12.71
C THR A 126 7.10 -5.37 -12.48
N VAL A 127 6.36 -4.66 -11.62
CA VAL A 127 6.64 -3.25 -11.33
C VAL A 127 7.99 -3.07 -10.63
N MET A 128 8.30 -3.92 -9.64
CA MET A 128 9.52 -3.79 -8.85
C MET A 128 10.78 -4.17 -9.62
N SER A 129 10.71 -5.06 -10.61
CA SER A 129 11.85 -5.39 -11.47
C SER A 129 12.35 -4.17 -12.25
N ASP A 130 11.44 -3.40 -12.84
CA ASP A 130 11.78 -2.15 -13.54
C ASP A 130 12.26 -1.08 -12.55
N PHE A 131 11.57 -0.93 -11.40
CA PHE A 131 11.96 0.04 -10.37
C PHE A 131 13.37 -0.23 -9.83
N ALA A 132 13.68 -1.48 -9.47
CA ALA A 132 14.99 -1.84 -8.94
C ALA A 132 16.11 -1.72 -10.00
N ALA A 133 15.79 -1.83 -11.29
CA ALA A 133 16.74 -1.50 -12.35
C ALA A 133 16.97 0.01 -12.43
N ALA A 134 15.90 0.82 -12.37
CA ALA A 134 15.97 2.27 -12.39
C ALA A 134 16.79 2.84 -11.21
N GLU A 135 16.54 2.34 -10.01
CA GLU A 135 17.25 2.71 -8.78
C GLU A 135 18.75 2.37 -8.86
N ARG A 136 19.13 1.23 -9.46
CA ARG A 136 20.55 0.89 -9.67
C ARG A 136 21.27 1.88 -10.57
N TYR A 137 20.62 2.33 -11.65
CA TYR A 137 21.19 3.37 -12.50
C TYR A 137 21.20 4.75 -11.81
N LEU A 138 20.19 5.05 -10.99
CA LEU A 138 20.20 6.27 -10.18
C LEU A 138 21.39 6.29 -9.21
N ASN A 139 21.62 5.18 -8.51
CA ASN A 139 22.78 5.01 -7.63
C ASN A 139 24.11 5.08 -8.40
N ARG A 140 24.13 4.58 -9.64
CA ARG A 140 25.32 4.70 -10.51
C ARG A 140 25.59 6.16 -10.88
N ALA A 141 24.56 6.92 -11.25
CA ALA A 141 24.68 8.35 -11.52
C ALA A 141 25.19 9.11 -10.28
N TRP A 142 24.67 8.75 -9.10
CA TRP A 142 25.11 9.32 -7.83
C TRP A 142 26.60 9.04 -7.55
N SER A 143 27.05 7.79 -7.67
CA SER A 143 28.46 7.44 -7.46
C SER A 143 29.38 8.09 -8.50
N ALA A 144 29.01 8.04 -9.77
CA ALA A 144 29.80 8.67 -10.84
C ALA A 144 29.89 10.20 -10.68
N SER A 145 28.84 10.83 -10.14
CA SER A 145 28.84 12.25 -9.78
C SER A 145 29.82 12.55 -8.66
N ALA A 146 29.92 11.67 -7.67
CA ALA A 146 30.89 11.82 -6.59
C ALA A 146 32.35 11.76 -7.09
N ASP A 147 32.61 10.93 -8.10
CA ASP A 147 33.94 10.72 -8.68
C ASP A 147 34.26 11.71 -9.82
N GLY A 148 33.27 12.43 -10.35
CA GLY A 148 33.43 13.41 -11.43
C GLY A 148 33.36 12.83 -12.85
N TYR A 149 32.84 11.62 -13.03
CA TYR A 149 32.73 10.94 -14.34
C TYR A 149 31.52 11.43 -15.15
N VAL A 150 31.68 12.51 -15.91
CA VAL A 150 30.59 13.23 -16.61
C VAL A 150 29.76 12.34 -17.53
N ASP A 151 30.41 11.58 -18.42
CA ASP A 151 29.71 10.77 -19.42
C ASP A 151 28.94 9.62 -18.78
N GLU A 152 29.48 9.08 -17.69
CA GLU A 152 28.83 8.02 -16.92
C GLU A 152 27.62 8.54 -16.14
N VAL A 153 27.74 9.74 -15.54
CA VAL A 153 26.59 10.42 -14.90
C VAL A 153 25.45 10.58 -15.91
N ARG A 154 25.74 11.13 -17.09
CA ARG A 154 24.73 11.38 -18.12
C ARG A 154 24.07 10.08 -18.58
N THR A 155 24.88 9.08 -18.94
CA THR A 155 24.39 7.78 -19.40
C THR A 155 23.50 7.11 -18.32
N ALA A 156 23.95 7.15 -17.07
CA ALA A 156 23.20 6.56 -15.96
C ALA A 156 21.90 7.31 -15.66
N LEU A 157 21.87 8.65 -15.75
CA LEU A 157 20.63 9.43 -15.61
C LEU A 157 19.61 9.08 -16.69
N THR A 158 20.03 9.02 -17.96
CA THR A 158 19.16 8.68 -19.08
C THR A 158 18.60 7.26 -18.94
N GLU A 159 19.44 6.27 -18.59
CA GLU A 159 19.00 4.90 -18.34
C GLU A 159 18.03 4.82 -17.15
N SER A 160 18.35 5.51 -16.04
CA SER A 160 17.48 5.55 -14.86
C SER A 160 16.09 6.11 -15.21
N LEU A 161 16.04 7.22 -15.95
CA LEU A 161 14.80 7.86 -16.36
C LEU A 161 13.94 6.96 -17.26
N GLU A 162 14.54 6.30 -18.25
CA GLU A 162 13.83 5.36 -19.11
C GLU A 162 13.25 4.19 -18.31
N ARG A 163 13.99 3.65 -17.35
CA ARG A 163 13.48 2.57 -16.48
C ARG A 163 12.38 3.04 -15.54
N PHE A 164 12.47 4.24 -14.95
CA PHE A 164 11.36 4.78 -14.16
C PHE A 164 10.10 5.01 -14.99
N ARG A 165 10.23 5.46 -16.25
CA ARG A 165 9.10 5.55 -17.19
C ARG A 165 8.51 4.18 -17.54
N ARG A 166 9.32 3.12 -17.59
CA ARG A 166 8.82 1.74 -17.73
C ARG A 166 8.06 1.31 -16.48
N THR A 167 8.59 1.54 -15.29
CA THR A 167 7.87 1.32 -14.03
C THR A 167 6.52 2.03 -14.02
N GLN A 168 6.48 3.28 -14.47
CA GLN A 168 5.25 4.09 -14.52
C GLN A 168 4.22 3.47 -15.48
N ARG A 169 4.65 3.06 -16.68
CA ARG A 169 3.80 2.33 -17.63
C ARG A 169 3.29 1.02 -17.05
N SER A 170 4.16 0.22 -16.44
CA SER A 170 3.79 -1.05 -15.78
C SER A 170 2.77 -0.84 -14.66
N LEU A 171 2.91 0.24 -13.88
CA LEU A 171 1.98 0.60 -12.80
C LEU A 171 0.63 1.09 -13.34
N HIS A 172 0.61 1.90 -14.41
CA HIS A 172 -0.63 2.36 -15.05
C HIS A 172 -1.36 1.26 -15.82
N ALA A 173 -0.64 0.24 -16.30
CA ALA A 173 -1.23 -0.91 -16.97
C ALA A 173 -1.95 -1.86 -16.01
N LEU A 174 -1.78 -1.71 -14.69
CA LEU A 174 -2.53 -2.50 -13.72
C LEU A 174 -4.02 -2.16 -13.77
N PRO A 175 -4.91 -3.16 -13.71
CA PRO A 175 -6.36 -2.92 -13.72
C PRO A 175 -6.77 -2.05 -12.53
N ALA A 176 -7.85 -1.27 -12.69
CA ALA A 176 -8.41 -0.49 -11.58
C ALA A 176 -8.77 -1.42 -10.41
N ALA A 177 -8.46 -0.97 -9.19
CA ALA A 177 -8.71 -1.68 -7.94
C ALA A 177 -10.22 -1.76 -7.62
#